data_AF-A0A9N9ENK7-F1
#
_entry.id   AF-A0A9N9ENK7-F1
#
_cell.length_a   1.000
_cell.length_b   1.000
_cell.length_c   1.000
_cell.angle_alpha   90.00
_cell.angle_beta   90.00
_cell.angle_gamma   90.00
#
_symmetry.space_group_name_H-M   'P 1'
#
loop_
_entity.id
_entity.type
_entity.pdbx_description
1 polymer ?
#
loop_
_entity_poly.entity_id
_entity_poly.type
_entity_poly.pdbx_seq_one_letter_code
_entity_poly.pdbx_strand_id
1 'polypeptide(L)'
;AGNNESPFFSLQLAGGVTSAGQQNIKLVADFVKNKGFKIKYGDTDSLYLVCPEEYFQECDTAYDNGNGISKEKYWNEMVKISMRVMGEIRDEVNEFLKEDNGCIYLKMAYEEVLFPVVFTGKKKYYGIKHIEEPNFDPNPDKPFIRGIDIVKRGQSKLFRKI
;
A
#
# COMPACT_ATOMS: atom_id res chain seq x y z
N ALA A 1 -7.48 -11.00 -25.67
CA ALA A 1 -7.93 -9.68 -26.16
C ALA A 1 -6.81 -8.81 -26.73
N GLY A 2 -5.67 -8.60 -26.05
CA GLY A 2 -4.61 -7.71 -26.56
C GLY A 2 -3.55 -8.31 -27.50
N ASN A 3 -3.44 -9.64 -27.59
CA ASN A 3 -2.49 -10.31 -28.50
C ASN A 3 -3.14 -10.52 -29.87
N ASN A 4 -2.54 -9.95 -30.92
CA ASN A 4 -3.02 -10.02 -32.31
C ASN A 4 -2.96 -11.45 -32.91
N GLU A 5 -2.20 -12.36 -32.31
CA GLU A 5 -2.17 -13.77 -32.73
C GLU A 5 -3.31 -14.61 -32.13
N SER A 6 -4.05 -14.06 -31.16
CA SER A 6 -5.13 -14.79 -30.51
C SER A 6 -6.41 -14.78 -31.36
N PRO A 7 -7.12 -15.93 -31.50
CA PRO A 7 -8.44 -15.95 -32.12
C PRO A 7 -9.49 -15.13 -31.34
N PHE A 8 -9.18 -14.74 -30.10
CA PHE A 8 -9.97 -13.84 -29.26
C PHE A 8 -9.33 -12.44 -29.13
N PHE A 9 -8.66 -11.97 -30.19
CA PHE A 9 -8.14 -10.61 -30.25
C PHE A 9 -9.29 -9.59 -30.34
N SER A 10 -9.26 -8.61 -29.44
CA SER A 10 -10.17 -7.48 -29.39
C SER A 10 -9.50 -6.36 -28.60
N LEU A 11 -8.98 -5.37 -29.31
CA LEU A 11 -8.29 -4.23 -28.69
C LEU A 11 -9.26 -3.37 -27.89
N GLN A 12 -10.51 -3.23 -28.35
CA GLN A 12 -11.55 -2.48 -27.64
C GLN A 12 -11.87 -3.11 -26.29
N LEU A 13 -11.97 -4.44 -26.23
CA LEU A 13 -12.16 -5.15 -24.97
C LEU A 13 -10.96 -4.97 -24.03
N ALA A 14 -9.73 -5.10 -24.56
CA ALA A 14 -8.52 -4.89 -23.77
C ALA A 14 -8.45 -3.46 -23.19
N GLY A 15 -8.73 -2.45 -24.01
CA GLY A 15 -8.77 -1.05 -23.60
C GLY A 15 -9.89 -0.75 -22.60
N GLY A 16 -11.06 -1.37 -22.77
CA GLY A 16 -12.18 -1.27 -21.85
C GLY A 16 -11.82 -1.76 -20.44
N VAL A 17 -11.19 -2.93 -20.32
CA VAL A 17 -10.73 -3.48 -19.03
C VAL A 17 -9.71 -2.55 -18.37
N THR A 18 -8.71 -2.05 -19.10
CA THR A 18 -7.72 -1.13 -18.55
C THR A 18 -8.33 0.19 -18.09
N SER A 19 -9.27 0.74 -18.88
CA SER A 19 -9.94 2.01 -18.56
C SER A 19 -10.83 1.87 -17.31
N ALA A 20 -11.59 0.77 -17.21
CA ALA A 20 -12.40 0.47 -16.03
C ALA A 20 -11.53 0.33 -14.77
N GLY A 21 -10.41 -0.39 -14.84
CA GLY A 21 -9.46 -0.49 -13.73
C GLY A 21 -8.93 0.88 -13.27
N GLN A 22 -8.57 1.75 -14.21
CA GLN A 22 -8.12 3.11 -13.90
C GLN A 22 -9.22 3.98 -13.27
N GLN A 23 -10.47 3.82 -13.71
CA GLN A 23 -11.61 4.54 -13.13
C GLN A 23 -11.85 4.08 -11.69
N ASN A 24 -11.90 2.77 -11.46
CA ASN A 24 -12.17 2.20 -10.15
C ASN A 24 -11.11 2.58 -9.12
N ILE A 25 -9.82 2.50 -9.46
CA ILE A 25 -8.76 2.86 -8.50
C ILE A 25 -8.77 4.37 -8.16
N LYS A 26 -9.16 5.23 -9.11
CA LYS A 26 -9.33 6.67 -8.87
C LYS A 26 -10.54 6.96 -7.99
N LEU A 27 -11.65 6.25 -8.22
CA LEU A 27 -12.86 6.33 -7.43
C LEU A 27 -12.60 5.93 -5.96
N VAL A 28 -11.87 4.82 -5.74
CA VAL A 28 -11.41 4.44 -4.39
C VAL A 28 -10.48 5.49 -3.80
N ALA A 29 -9.53 6.02 -4.59
CA ALA A 29 -8.62 7.06 -4.14
C ALA A 29 -9.35 8.34 -3.67
N ASP A 30 -10.40 8.75 -4.37
CA ASP A 30 -11.19 9.93 -3.98
C ASP A 30 -12.06 9.64 -2.75
N PHE A 31 -12.62 8.44 -2.64
CA PHE A 31 -13.36 7.99 -1.45
C PHE A 31 -12.51 8.06 -0.17
N VAL A 32 -11.30 7.48 -0.20
CA VAL A 32 -10.43 7.47 0.99
C VAL A 32 -9.91 8.87 1.34
N LYS A 33 -9.66 9.73 0.34
CA LYS A 33 -9.30 11.14 0.56
C LYS A 33 -10.42 11.91 1.25
N ASN A 34 -11.67 11.69 0.85
CA ASN A 34 -12.83 12.34 1.47
C ASN A 34 -13.02 11.92 2.94
N LYS A 35 -12.47 10.76 3.33
CA LYS A 35 -12.39 10.29 4.73
C LYS A 35 -11.15 10.80 5.48
N GLY A 36 -10.32 11.65 4.87
CA GLY A 36 -9.16 12.27 5.49
C GLY A 36 -7.83 11.52 5.30
N PHE A 37 -7.84 10.34 4.65
CA PHE A 37 -6.61 9.60 4.38
C PHE A 37 -5.78 10.29 3.30
N LYS A 38 -4.46 10.36 3.53
CA LYS A 38 -3.51 10.85 2.52
C LYS A 38 -3.06 9.65 1.68
N ILE A 39 -2.91 9.83 0.36
CA ILE A 39 -2.37 8.78 -0.52
C ILE A 39 -0.88 9.02 -0.71
N LYS A 40 -0.05 8.10 -0.21
CA LYS A 40 1.40 8.16 -0.37
C LYS A 40 1.85 7.68 -1.74
N TYR A 41 1.24 6.60 -2.22
CA TYR A 41 1.58 5.97 -3.49
C TYR A 41 0.38 5.19 -4.04
N GLY A 42 0.34 4.99 -5.35
CA GLY A 42 -0.62 4.08 -5.98
C GLY A 42 -0.03 3.52 -7.28
N ASP A 43 -0.33 2.26 -7.57
CA ASP A 43 0.09 1.58 -8.79
C ASP A 43 -0.94 0.55 -9.23
N THR A 44 -1.46 0.75 -10.44
CA THR A 44 -2.42 -0.12 -11.16
C THR A 44 -3.72 -0.39 -10.39
N ASP A 45 -3.66 -1.19 -9.33
CA ASP A 45 -4.74 -1.72 -8.51
C ASP A 45 -4.49 -1.58 -7.00
N SER A 46 -3.36 -0.97 -6.59
CA SER A 46 -2.96 -0.81 -5.19
C SER A 46 -2.81 0.65 -4.78
N LEU A 47 -3.06 0.93 -3.48
CA LEU A 47 -2.85 2.24 -2.85
C LEU A 47 -2.11 2.07 -1.52
N TYR A 48 -1.04 2.85 -1.31
CA TYR A 48 -0.47 3.05 0.02
C TYR A 48 -1.06 4.30 0.62
N LEU A 49 -1.84 4.11 1.68
CA LEU A 49 -2.50 5.18 2.43
C LEU A 49 -1.68 5.56 3.66
N VAL A 50 -1.89 6.79 4.12
CA VAL A 50 -1.39 7.30 5.40
C VAL A 50 -2.61 7.67 6.23
N CYS A 51 -2.70 7.09 7.42
CA CYS A 51 -3.78 7.39 8.36
C CYS A 51 -3.77 8.88 8.73
N PRO A 52 -4.95 9.47 8.96
CA PRO A 52 -5.05 10.76 9.62
C PRO A 52 -4.30 10.80 10.95
N GLU A 53 -3.78 11.96 11.31
CA GLU A 53 -2.97 12.16 12.53
C GLU A 53 -3.81 11.96 13.80
N GLU A 54 -5.14 12.11 13.72
CA GLU A 54 -6.03 11.92 14.88
C GLU A 54 -5.93 10.50 15.47
N TYR A 55 -5.68 9.48 14.64
CA TYR A 55 -5.55 8.10 15.10
C TYR A 55 -4.32 7.85 15.96
N PHE A 56 -3.30 8.71 15.89
CA PHE A 56 -2.04 8.54 16.61
C PHE A 56 -1.94 9.42 17.86
N GLN A 57 -2.88 10.33 18.12
CA GLN A 57 -2.81 11.31 19.22
C GLN A 57 -2.49 10.69 20.59
N GLU A 58 -3.14 9.58 20.94
CA GLU A 58 -2.88 8.88 22.20
C GLU A 58 -1.46 8.30 22.25
N CYS A 59 -1.00 7.74 21.13
CA CYS A 59 0.33 7.16 20.96
C CYS A 59 1.42 8.24 21.04
N ASP A 60 1.21 9.36 20.35
CA ASP A 60 2.09 10.51 20.32
C ASP A 60 2.21 11.15 21.71
N THR A 61 1.07 11.36 22.38
CA THR A 61 1.04 11.88 23.76
C THR A 61 1.78 10.96 24.73
N ALA A 62 1.60 9.64 24.60
CA ALA A 62 2.28 8.66 25.44
C ALA A 62 3.81 8.65 25.22
N TYR A 63 4.27 9.02 24.02
CA TYR A 63 5.69 9.14 23.69
C TYR A 63 6.30 10.46 24.18
N ASP A 64 5.59 11.57 24.02
CA ASP A 64 6.11 12.93 24.31
C ASP A 64 6.10 13.28 25.82
N ASN A 65 5.38 12.53 26.65
CA ASN A 65 5.40 12.71 28.10
C ASN A 65 6.82 12.52 28.68
N GLY A 66 7.20 13.27 29.72
CA GLY A 66 8.59 13.30 30.23
C GLY A 66 9.19 11.96 30.71
N ASN A 67 8.36 10.94 30.95
CA ASN A 67 8.72 9.53 31.14
C ASN A 67 8.01 8.62 30.11
N GLY A 68 7.96 9.06 28.86
CA GLY A 68 7.18 8.46 27.79
C GLY A 68 7.64 7.05 27.42
N ILE A 69 6.83 6.38 26.62
CA ILE A 69 7.15 5.03 26.15
C ILE A 69 8.45 5.00 25.33
N SER A 70 9.12 3.85 25.29
CA SER A 70 10.29 3.70 24.42
C SER A 70 9.91 3.90 22.95
N LYS A 71 10.88 4.35 22.14
CA LYS A 71 10.69 4.54 20.69
C LYS A 71 10.26 3.26 19.98
N GLU A 72 10.79 2.12 20.41
CA GLU A 72 10.38 0.81 19.91
C GLU A 72 8.89 0.54 20.20
N LYS A 73 8.45 0.78 21.44
CA LYS A 73 7.05 0.60 21.81
C LYS A 73 6.14 1.56 21.04
N TYR A 74 6.55 2.82 20.88
CA TYR A 74 5.85 3.80 20.06
C TYR A 74 5.65 3.32 18.62
N TRP A 75 6.72 2.89 17.94
CA TRP A 75 6.63 2.38 16.58
C TRP A 75 5.78 1.11 16.45
N ASN A 76 5.86 0.20 17.41
CA ASN A 76 4.98 -0.97 17.46
C ASN A 76 3.51 -0.57 17.53
N GLU A 77 3.16 0.39 18.40
CA GLU A 77 1.78 0.85 18.54
C GLU A 77 1.30 1.61 17.31
N MET A 78 2.12 2.46 16.70
CA MET A 78 1.78 3.12 15.42
C MET A 78 1.44 2.12 14.32
N VAL A 79 2.24 1.04 14.18
CA VAL A 79 1.99 0.00 13.18
C VAL A 79 0.69 -0.74 13.48
N LYS A 80 0.43 -1.11 14.74
CA LYS A 80 -0.83 -1.77 15.14
C LYS A 80 -2.06 -0.90 14.88
N ILE A 81 -1.99 0.39 15.21
CA ILE A 81 -3.04 1.36 14.91
C ILE A 81 -3.29 1.40 13.41
N SER A 82 -2.23 1.51 12.62
CA SER A 82 -2.32 1.53 11.15
C SER A 82 -2.96 0.26 10.61
N MET A 83 -2.55 -0.92 11.07
CA MET A 83 -3.14 -2.21 10.65
C MET A 83 -4.65 -2.27 10.90
N ARG A 84 -5.08 -1.87 12.10
CA ARG A 84 -6.50 -1.84 12.48
C ARG A 84 -7.29 -0.91 11.57
N VAL A 85 -6.84 0.33 11.45
CA VAL A 85 -7.50 1.37 10.65
C VAL A 85 -7.55 0.98 9.16
N MET A 86 -6.49 0.35 8.64
CA MET A 86 -6.47 -0.15 7.26
C MET A 86 -7.46 -1.31 7.03
N GLY A 87 -7.70 -2.14 8.06
CA GLY A 87 -8.75 -3.15 8.02
C GLY A 87 -10.16 -2.54 7.96
N GLU A 88 -10.41 -1.51 8.75
CA GLU A 88 -11.71 -0.79 8.79
C GLU A 88 -11.99 -0.09 7.46
N ILE A 89 -11.03 0.70 6.94
CA ILE A 89 -11.21 1.41 5.66
C ILE A 89 -11.36 0.44 4.48
N ARG A 90 -10.72 -0.74 4.52
CA ARG A 90 -10.90 -1.79 3.52
C ARG A 90 -12.37 -2.23 3.44
N ASP A 91 -13.00 -2.45 4.59
CA ASP A 91 -14.39 -2.91 4.65
C ASP A 91 -15.35 -1.82 4.15
N GLU A 92 -15.10 -0.57 4.52
CA GLU A 92 -15.86 0.57 3.99
C GLU A 92 -15.69 0.75 2.48
N VAL A 93 -14.46 0.63 1.96
CA VAL A 93 -14.18 0.68 0.52
C VAL A 93 -14.88 -0.46 -0.22
N ASN A 94 -14.93 -1.66 0.36
CA ASN A 94 -15.58 -2.81 -0.26
C ASN A 94 -17.11 -2.67 -0.31
N GLU A 95 -17.73 -2.10 0.73
CA GLU A 95 -19.17 -1.78 0.66
C GLU A 95 -19.43 -0.66 -0.35
N PHE A 96 -18.59 0.38 -0.40
CA PHE A 96 -18.69 1.43 -1.42
C PHE A 96 -18.59 0.88 -2.85
N LEU A 97 -17.60 0.01 -3.12
CA LEU A 97 -17.44 -0.61 -4.43
C LEU A 97 -18.61 -1.51 -4.81
N LYS A 98 -19.21 -2.20 -3.83
CA LYS A 98 -20.38 -3.05 -4.04
C LYS A 98 -21.63 -2.24 -4.37
N GLU A 99 -21.81 -1.09 -3.72
CA GLU A 99 -22.88 -0.14 -4.04
C GLU A 99 -22.72 0.46 -5.45
N ASP A 100 -21.49 0.87 -5.81
CA ASP A 100 -21.17 1.45 -7.12
C ASP A 100 -21.30 0.45 -8.28
N ASN A 101 -20.76 -0.76 -8.12
CA ASN A 101 -20.73 -1.78 -9.19
C ASN A 101 -21.98 -2.68 -9.21
N GLY A 102 -22.82 -2.65 -8.17
CA GLY A 102 -23.95 -3.56 -7.99
C GLY A 102 -23.59 -5.04 -7.81
N CYS A 103 -22.31 -5.36 -7.61
CA CYS A 103 -21.80 -6.73 -7.44
C CYS A 103 -20.56 -6.77 -6.54
N ILE A 104 -20.18 -7.98 -6.10
CA ILE A 104 -19.08 -8.20 -5.15
C ILE A 104 -17.78 -8.67 -5.82
N TYR A 105 -17.67 -8.62 -7.14
CA TYR A 105 -16.50 -9.15 -7.84
C TYR A 105 -15.24 -8.30 -7.64
N LEU A 106 -15.40 -6.98 -7.53
CA LEU A 106 -14.30 -6.07 -7.25
C LEU A 106 -14.19 -5.83 -5.74
N LYS A 107 -13.07 -6.25 -5.16
CA LYS A 107 -12.78 -6.06 -3.73
C LYS A 107 -11.32 -5.70 -3.53
N MET A 108 -11.09 -4.77 -2.60
CA MET A 108 -9.78 -4.43 -2.08
C MET A 108 -9.43 -5.36 -0.91
N ALA A 109 -8.20 -5.84 -0.90
CA ALA A 109 -7.62 -6.57 0.22
C ALA A 109 -6.67 -5.65 1.00
N TYR A 110 -6.55 -5.90 2.29
CA TYR A 110 -5.42 -5.38 3.07
C TYR A 110 -4.20 -6.25 2.76
N GLU A 111 -3.08 -5.63 2.38
CA GLU A 111 -1.83 -6.33 2.07
C GLU A 111 -0.79 -6.18 3.19
N GLU A 112 -0.30 -4.96 3.40
CA GLU A 112 0.69 -4.68 4.44
C GLU A 112 0.69 -3.21 4.91
N VAL A 113 1.29 -2.97 6.07
CA VAL A 113 1.82 -1.66 6.48
C VAL A 113 3.32 -1.65 6.20
N LEU A 114 3.79 -0.65 5.44
CA LEU A 114 5.22 -0.42 5.21
C LEU A 114 5.74 0.69 6.13
N PHE A 115 6.56 0.33 7.12
CA PHE A 115 7.17 1.30 8.02
C PHE A 115 8.48 0.78 8.62
N PRO A 116 9.58 1.55 8.60
CA PRO A 116 9.82 2.72 7.77
C PRO A 116 9.82 2.36 6.27
N VAL A 117 9.55 3.35 5.43
CA VAL A 117 9.49 3.17 3.97
C VAL A 117 10.08 4.37 3.23
N VAL A 118 10.77 4.11 2.13
CA VAL A 118 11.33 5.11 1.23
C VAL A 118 10.82 4.89 -0.18
N PHE A 119 10.18 5.91 -0.73
CA PHE A 119 9.76 5.96 -2.13
C PHE A 119 10.73 6.84 -2.91
N THR A 120 11.38 6.28 -3.94
CA THR A 120 12.35 6.99 -4.79
C THR A 120 11.78 7.29 -6.18
N GLY A 121 10.65 6.70 -6.54
CA GLY A 121 9.93 6.95 -7.79
C GLY A 121 8.85 5.90 -8.07
N LYS A 122 8.20 6.02 -9.23
CA LYS A 122 7.22 5.03 -9.69
C LYS A 122 7.87 3.64 -9.76
N LYS A 123 7.23 2.66 -9.12
CA LYS A 123 7.70 1.27 -9.00
C LYS A 123 9.07 1.13 -8.33
N LYS A 124 9.54 2.16 -7.60
CA LYS A 124 10.86 2.21 -6.97
C LYS A 124 10.75 2.58 -5.49
N TYR A 125 10.66 1.58 -4.62
CA TYR A 125 10.54 1.79 -3.18
C TYR A 125 11.06 0.59 -2.39
N TYR A 126 11.41 0.82 -1.12
CA TYR A 126 11.86 -0.21 -0.19
C TYR A 126 11.47 0.17 1.23
N GLY A 127 11.37 -0.82 2.11
CA GLY A 127 10.97 -0.60 3.50
C GLY A 127 10.90 -1.89 4.29
N ILE A 128 10.34 -1.81 5.49
CA ILE A 128 10.01 -2.97 6.31
C ILE A 128 8.51 -3.22 6.19
N LYS A 129 8.12 -4.46 5.89
CA LYS A 129 6.72 -4.86 5.78
C LYS A 129 6.21 -5.45 7.09
N HIS A 130 4.99 -5.08 7.43
CA HIS A 130 4.27 -5.62 8.57
C HIS A 130 2.90 -6.11 8.08
N ILE A 131 2.58 -7.38 8.33
CA ILE A 131 1.39 -8.02 7.76
C ILE A 131 0.38 -8.31 8.88
N GLU A 132 0.70 -9.25 9.76
CA GLU A 132 -0.17 -9.65 10.88
C GLU A 132 0.22 -8.93 12.18
N GLU A 133 1.52 -8.81 12.43
CA GLU A 133 2.08 -8.15 13.60
C GLU A 133 3.22 -7.21 13.19
N PRO A 134 3.53 -6.17 14.00
CA PRO A 134 4.72 -5.37 13.80
C PRO A 134 5.97 -6.26 13.86
N ASN A 135 6.79 -6.17 12.82
CA ASN A 135 8.04 -6.89 12.70
C ASN A 135 9.16 -5.91 12.29
N PHE A 136 9.91 -5.43 13.27
CA PHE A 136 11.05 -4.52 13.07
C PHE A 136 12.38 -5.25 12.88
N ASP A 137 12.39 -6.59 12.95
CA ASP A 137 13.55 -7.44 12.67
C ASP A 137 13.25 -8.38 11.48
N PRO A 138 13.05 -7.81 10.27
CA PRO A 138 12.77 -8.61 9.09
C PRO A 138 13.99 -9.44 8.71
N ASN A 139 13.75 -10.61 8.11
CA ASN A 139 14.83 -11.47 7.63
C ASN A 139 15.77 -10.67 6.68
N PRO A 140 17.06 -10.51 7.02
CA PRO A 140 18.00 -9.71 6.24
C PRO A 140 18.24 -10.26 4.83
N ASP A 141 18.01 -11.56 4.61
CA ASP A 141 18.15 -12.20 3.31
C ASP A 141 16.97 -11.92 2.35
N LYS A 142 15.87 -11.35 2.86
CA LYS A 142 14.65 -11.08 2.09
C LYS A 142 14.15 -9.64 2.30
N PRO A 143 14.95 -8.63 1.93
CA PRO A 143 14.53 -7.23 2.08
C PRO A 143 13.35 -6.93 1.15
N PHE A 144 12.41 -6.11 1.63
CA PHE A 144 11.29 -5.68 0.80
C PHE A 144 11.75 -4.52 -0.11
N ILE A 145 11.99 -4.84 -1.38
CA ILE A 145 12.49 -3.90 -2.38
C ILE A 145 11.69 -4.07 -3.68
N ARG A 146 11.22 -2.96 -4.24
CA ARG A 146 10.51 -2.89 -5.53
C ARG A 146 11.30 -2.00 -6.48
N GLY A 147 11.71 -2.56 -7.60
CA GLY A 147 12.27 -1.86 -8.77
C GLY A 147 13.53 -0.99 -8.56
N ILE A 148 14.10 -0.97 -7.35
CA ILE A 148 15.39 -0.33 -7.07
C ILE A 148 16.47 -0.98 -7.94
N ASP A 149 17.35 -0.14 -8.48
CA ASP A 149 18.28 -0.57 -9.51
C ASP A 149 19.24 -1.67 -9.01
N ILE A 150 19.57 -1.69 -7.72
CA ILE A 150 20.32 -2.75 -7.01
C ILE A 150 19.77 -4.16 -7.33
N VAL A 151 18.45 -4.32 -7.48
CA VAL A 151 17.81 -5.64 -7.64
C VAL A 151 17.70 -6.05 -9.13
N LYS A 152 18.00 -5.16 -10.08
CA LYS A 152 17.82 -5.45 -11.51
C LYS A 152 18.84 -6.44 -12.05
N ARG A 153 18.39 -7.34 -12.92
CA ARG A 153 19.25 -8.25 -13.71
C ARG A 153 20.11 -7.41 -14.66
N GLY A 154 21.43 -7.55 -14.57
CA GLY A 154 22.40 -6.78 -15.37
C GLY A 154 23.24 -5.77 -14.58
N GLN A 155 22.93 -5.52 -13.30
CA GLN A 155 23.77 -4.67 -12.46
C GLN A 155 25.07 -5.37 -12.02
N SER A 156 26.13 -4.57 -11.88
CA SER A 156 27.42 -5.08 -11.42
C SER A 156 27.32 -5.63 -9.99
N LYS A 157 28.13 -6.64 -9.67
CA LYS A 157 28.18 -7.20 -8.31
C LYS A 157 28.61 -6.17 -7.26
N LEU A 158 29.35 -5.13 -7.66
CA LEU A 158 29.77 -4.04 -6.77
C LEU A 158 28.58 -3.16 -6.39
N PHE A 159 27.78 -2.74 -7.36
CA PHE A 159 26.54 -1.97 -7.13
C PHE A 159 25.45 -2.73 -6.37
N ARG A 160 25.57 -4.06 -6.25
CA ARG A 160 24.68 -4.88 -5.42
C ARG A 160 25.12 -5.00 -3.97
N LYS A 161 26.39 -4.73 -3.69
CA LYS A 161 27.01 -4.87 -2.37
C LYS A 161 27.14 -3.55 -1.61
N ILE A 162 27.23 -2.43 -2.33
CA ILE A 162 27.23 -1.06 -1.81
C ILE A 162 25.79 -0.57 -1.81
#